data_AF-A0A5D2LQI9-F1
#
_entry.id   AF-A0A5D2LQI9-F1
#
_cell.length_a   1.000
_cell.length_b   1.000
_cell.length_c   1.000
_cell.angle_alpha   90.00
_cell.angle_beta   90.00
_cell.angle_gamma   90.00
#
_symmetry.space_group_name_H-M   'P 1'
#
loop_
_entity.id
_entity.type
_entity.pdbx_description
1 polymer ?
#
loop_
_entity_poly.entity_id
_entity_poly.type
_entity_poly.pdbx_seq_one_letter_code
_entity_poly.pdbx_strand_id
1 'polypeptide(L)'
;MGSANGLTNGRGGHPLFAFGVITDVQYADIPNGHSFLGVPRFYRHSMLVLQRAVKSWNNNKNLNFAIHFGDIVDGKCPKDQSLNAVKKVVDEFENFKGPVYHMIGNHCLYNLPRDKLLPLLKIPNLDGGRAYYEFSPAPGYRFVVLDGYDISAIGWPHDHPKTLEALKFLRERNSNSDKNSPNGLEGLDRRFLMFNGAVGEEQMEWLDCVLRDAINMKQKVVVCCHLPLDPGASSQEPLLWNYDEVMDVIHQYDCVKVCLAGHDHEGGHSIDSHGIHHRVLEAALECPPVCLAGHDIYDGGHSIDPHRIHHPVLEAALEYPPGTIMLEQME
;
A
#
# COMPACT_ATOMS: atom_id res chain seq x y z
N MET A 1 -59.76 -12.06 -2.14
CA MET A 1 -58.66 -12.91 -1.64
C MET A 1 -57.54 -12.90 -2.66
N GLY A 2 -56.34 -12.51 -2.23
CA GLY A 2 -55.04 -12.84 -2.83
C GLY A 2 -54.73 -12.36 -4.25
N SER A 3 -54.28 -11.10 -4.40
CA SER A 3 -53.39 -10.72 -5.51
C SER A 3 -51.95 -10.98 -5.05
N ALA A 4 -51.27 -11.93 -5.70
CA ALA A 4 -49.88 -12.25 -5.40
C ALA A 4 -48.97 -11.11 -5.90
N ASN A 5 -48.41 -10.35 -4.95
CA ASN A 5 -47.32 -9.42 -5.22
C ASN A 5 -46.07 -10.23 -5.60
N GLY A 6 -45.62 -10.06 -6.85
CA GLY A 6 -44.32 -10.51 -7.29
C GLY A 6 -43.23 -9.75 -6.54
N LEU A 7 -42.59 -10.42 -5.59
CA LEU A 7 -41.29 -10.05 -5.05
C LEU A 7 -40.28 -10.19 -6.19
N THR A 8 -39.87 -9.06 -6.77
CA THR A 8 -38.71 -9.00 -7.65
C THR A 8 -37.48 -9.28 -6.81
N ASN A 9 -36.98 -10.51 -6.89
CA ASN A 9 -35.63 -10.88 -6.44
C ASN A 9 -34.62 -9.91 -7.04
N GLY A 10 -33.91 -9.16 -6.20
CA GLY A 10 -32.75 -8.38 -6.57
C GLY A 10 -31.71 -9.29 -7.20
N ARG A 11 -31.39 -9.04 -8.48
CA ARG A 11 -30.28 -9.70 -9.16
C ARG A 11 -28.97 -9.26 -8.52
N GLY A 12 -28.19 -10.21 -8.02
CA GLY A 12 -26.80 -9.98 -7.62
C GLY A 12 -26.02 -9.35 -8.76
N GLY A 13 -25.47 -8.16 -8.52
CA GLY A 13 -24.69 -7.42 -9.49
C GLY A 13 -23.30 -8.03 -9.66
N HIS A 14 -22.74 -7.92 -10.86
CA HIS A 14 -21.32 -8.18 -11.06
C HIS A 14 -20.50 -6.96 -10.59
N PRO A 15 -19.30 -7.16 -10.01
CA PRO A 15 -18.44 -6.05 -9.60
C PRO A 15 -18.03 -5.20 -10.82
N LEU A 16 -17.96 -3.88 -10.63
CA LEU A 16 -17.52 -2.89 -11.61
C LEU A 16 -16.09 -3.12 -12.08
N PHE A 17 -15.21 -3.35 -11.10
CA PHE A 17 -13.84 -3.73 -11.32
C PHE A 17 -13.32 -4.49 -10.11
N ALA A 18 -12.23 -5.22 -10.34
CA ALA A 18 -11.53 -5.98 -9.34
C ALA A 18 -10.02 -5.79 -9.50
N PHE A 19 -9.26 -5.89 -8.42
CA PHE A 19 -7.80 -5.74 -8.50
C PHE A 19 -7.04 -6.66 -7.54
N GLY A 20 -5.82 -7.01 -7.94
CA GLY A 20 -4.85 -7.69 -7.08
C GLY A 20 -4.09 -6.69 -6.21
N VAL A 21 -3.77 -7.07 -4.97
CA VAL A 21 -2.98 -6.23 -4.06
C VAL A 21 -1.95 -7.05 -3.31
N ILE A 22 -0.77 -6.48 -3.09
CA ILE A 22 0.30 -7.05 -2.25
C ILE A 22 1.20 -5.92 -1.73
N THR A 23 1.80 -6.10 -0.56
CA THR A 23 2.78 -5.18 0.01
C THR A 23 4.01 -5.92 0.54
N ASP A 24 5.10 -5.19 0.74
CA ASP A 24 6.27 -5.61 1.52
C ASP A 24 6.77 -7.00 1.12
N VAL A 25 6.97 -7.19 -0.20
CA VAL A 25 7.59 -8.41 -0.73
C VAL A 25 9.00 -8.55 -0.13
N GLN A 26 9.74 -7.44 -0.05
CA GLN A 26 11.06 -7.36 0.59
C GLN A 26 11.94 -8.57 0.25
N TYR A 27 12.00 -8.93 -1.03
CA TYR A 27 12.82 -10.07 -1.48
C TYR A 27 14.30 -9.80 -1.23
N ALA A 28 15.04 -10.80 -0.77
CA ALA A 28 16.49 -10.82 -0.80
C ALA A 28 17.00 -12.27 -0.85
N ASP A 29 18.09 -12.51 -1.60
CA ASP A 29 18.71 -13.84 -1.68
C ASP A 29 19.62 -14.14 -0.48
N ILE A 30 19.05 -14.02 0.71
CA ILE A 30 19.74 -14.25 2.00
C ILE A 30 18.95 -15.26 2.84
N PRO A 31 19.57 -15.91 3.83
CA PRO A 31 18.85 -16.77 4.77
C PRO A 31 17.75 -16.01 5.52
N ASN A 32 16.72 -16.73 5.97
CA ASN A 32 15.68 -16.18 6.83
C ASN A 32 16.29 -15.47 8.05
N GLY A 33 15.61 -14.44 8.52
CA GLY A 33 16.05 -13.65 9.66
C GLY A 33 14.89 -13.23 10.53
N HIS A 34 15.11 -12.17 11.30
CA HIS A 34 14.09 -11.58 12.15
C HIS A 34 14.11 -10.04 12.03
N SER A 35 12.99 -9.42 12.36
CA SER A 35 12.89 -7.99 12.65
C SER A 35 13.63 -7.65 13.95
N PHE A 36 13.77 -6.36 14.26
CA PHE A 36 14.34 -5.92 15.54
C PHE A 36 13.54 -6.44 16.74
N LEU A 37 12.22 -6.61 16.58
CA LEU A 37 11.31 -7.13 17.61
C LEU A 37 11.25 -8.67 17.62
N GLY A 38 12.05 -9.35 16.80
CA GLY A 38 12.11 -10.82 16.76
C GLY A 38 11.05 -11.47 15.87
N VAL A 39 10.33 -10.71 15.04
CA VAL A 39 9.34 -11.27 14.09
C VAL A 39 10.06 -11.96 12.93
N PRO A 40 9.74 -13.23 12.59
CA PRO A 40 10.40 -13.95 11.49
C PRO A 40 10.24 -13.28 10.13
N ARG A 41 11.30 -13.27 9.34
CA ARG A 41 11.36 -12.69 7.98
C ARG A 41 11.86 -13.73 6.98
N PHE A 42 11.06 -14.02 5.96
CA PHE A 42 11.30 -15.10 4.99
C PHE A 42 11.72 -14.57 3.60
N TYR A 43 12.88 -13.93 3.52
CA TYR A 43 13.32 -13.14 2.35
C TYR A 43 13.29 -13.85 1.00
N ARG A 44 13.63 -15.14 0.93
CA ARG A 44 13.53 -15.94 -0.31
C ARG A 44 12.10 -16.41 -0.57
N HIS A 45 11.37 -16.72 0.49
CA HIS A 45 9.99 -17.23 0.39
C HIS A 45 9.02 -16.16 -0.09
N SER A 46 9.28 -14.88 0.19
CA SER A 46 8.41 -13.80 -0.27
C SER A 46 8.27 -13.71 -1.79
N MET A 47 9.30 -14.12 -2.55
CA MET A 47 9.18 -14.31 -4.01
C MET A 47 8.15 -15.40 -4.37
N LEU A 48 8.08 -16.48 -3.60
CA LEU A 48 7.09 -17.55 -3.79
C LEU A 48 5.67 -17.06 -3.40
N VAL A 49 5.55 -16.15 -2.44
CA VAL A 49 4.28 -15.47 -2.13
C VAL A 49 3.82 -14.65 -3.33
N LEU A 50 4.70 -13.83 -3.91
CA LEU A 50 4.40 -13.05 -5.11
C LEU A 50 4.00 -13.94 -6.31
N GLN A 51 4.75 -15.01 -6.57
CA GLN A 51 4.44 -15.98 -7.63
C GLN A 51 3.05 -16.60 -7.47
N ARG A 52 2.66 -16.95 -6.24
CA ARG A 52 1.33 -17.45 -5.94
C ARG A 52 0.26 -16.40 -6.15
N ALA A 53 0.51 -15.16 -5.73
CA ALA A 53 -0.40 -14.03 -5.95
C ALA A 53 -0.63 -13.80 -7.45
N VAL A 54 0.43 -13.65 -8.25
CA VAL A 54 0.33 -13.45 -9.71
C VAL A 54 -0.39 -14.60 -10.40
N LYS A 55 -0.09 -15.85 -10.01
CA LYS A 55 -0.82 -17.02 -10.54
C LYS A 55 -2.31 -16.97 -10.18
N SER A 56 -2.65 -16.64 -8.93
CA SER A 56 -4.03 -16.52 -8.48
C SER A 56 -4.77 -15.41 -9.24
N TRP A 57 -4.14 -14.25 -9.39
CA TRP A 57 -4.68 -13.12 -10.14
C TRP A 57 -4.96 -13.49 -11.59
N ASN A 58 -4.04 -14.17 -12.26
CA ASN A 58 -4.22 -14.64 -13.63
C ASN A 58 -5.33 -15.70 -13.79
N ASN A 59 -5.62 -16.47 -12.73
CA ASN A 59 -6.74 -17.42 -12.72
C ASN A 59 -8.08 -16.70 -12.51
N ASN A 60 -8.07 -15.54 -11.86
CA ASN A 60 -9.23 -14.67 -11.72
C ASN A 60 -9.36 -13.73 -12.94
N LYS A 61 -10.13 -14.18 -13.94
CA LYS A 61 -10.30 -13.46 -15.22
C LYS A 61 -11.00 -12.09 -15.11
N ASN A 62 -11.46 -11.69 -13.93
CA ASN A 62 -12.18 -10.45 -13.71
C ASN A 62 -11.30 -9.32 -13.14
N LEU A 63 -10.00 -9.56 -12.93
CA LEU A 63 -9.08 -8.54 -12.45
C LEU A 63 -8.72 -7.53 -13.54
N ASN A 64 -8.93 -6.25 -13.23
CA ASN A 64 -8.62 -5.12 -14.11
C ASN A 64 -7.17 -4.66 -14.00
N PHE A 65 -6.58 -4.75 -12.80
CA PHE A 65 -5.20 -4.36 -12.53
C PHE A 65 -4.65 -5.05 -11.27
N ALA A 66 -3.37 -4.87 -10.99
CA ALA A 66 -2.77 -5.16 -9.68
C ALA A 66 -2.02 -3.94 -9.16
N ILE A 67 -1.87 -3.82 -7.85
CA ILE A 67 -1.10 -2.75 -7.22
C ILE A 67 -0.19 -3.28 -6.11
N HIS A 68 1.05 -2.81 -6.12
CA HIS A 68 2.10 -3.14 -5.16
C HIS A 68 2.41 -1.94 -4.26
N PHE A 69 2.29 -2.14 -2.95
CA PHE A 69 2.31 -1.07 -1.94
C PHE A 69 3.70 -0.68 -1.43
N GLY A 70 4.76 -1.00 -2.16
CA GLY A 70 6.13 -0.61 -1.81
C GLY A 70 6.93 -1.73 -1.16
N ASP A 71 8.18 -1.42 -0.84
CA ASP A 71 9.11 -2.37 -0.23
C ASP A 71 9.34 -3.65 -1.03
N ILE A 72 9.79 -3.47 -2.27
CA ILE A 72 9.98 -4.54 -3.25
C ILE A 72 11.14 -5.51 -2.92
N VAL A 73 12.23 -4.98 -2.37
CA VAL A 73 13.49 -5.71 -2.05
C VAL A 73 13.97 -5.23 -0.70
N ASP A 74 14.39 -6.16 0.18
CA ASP A 74 14.77 -5.83 1.55
C ASP A 74 16.05 -4.97 1.62
N GLY A 75 16.15 -4.09 2.61
CA GLY A 75 17.33 -3.27 2.86
C GLY A 75 18.62 -4.06 3.14
N LYS A 76 18.49 -5.32 3.60
CA LYS A 76 19.59 -6.28 3.82
C LYS A 76 20.04 -6.98 2.53
N CYS A 77 19.39 -6.76 1.39
CA CYS A 77 19.89 -7.21 0.10
C CYS A 77 21.31 -6.62 -0.12
N PRO A 78 22.31 -7.45 -0.49
CA PRO A 78 23.64 -6.94 -0.83
C PRO A 78 23.55 -5.86 -1.91
N LYS A 79 24.22 -4.73 -1.70
CA LYS A 79 24.04 -3.52 -2.55
C LYS A 79 24.46 -3.73 -4.00
N ASP A 80 25.41 -4.61 -4.25
CA ASP A 80 25.83 -5.04 -5.58
C ASP A 80 24.79 -5.92 -6.29
N GLN A 81 23.83 -6.49 -5.54
CA GLN A 81 22.75 -7.34 -6.04
C GLN A 81 21.39 -6.61 -6.14
N SER A 82 21.22 -5.46 -5.47
CA SER A 82 19.96 -4.72 -5.38
C SER A 82 19.28 -4.51 -6.74
N LEU A 83 20.02 -4.10 -7.78
CA LEU A 83 19.45 -3.89 -9.12
C LEU A 83 18.87 -5.18 -9.72
N ASN A 84 19.59 -6.29 -9.59
CA ASN A 84 19.16 -7.58 -10.12
C ASN A 84 18.00 -8.14 -9.30
N ALA A 85 17.99 -7.94 -7.98
CA ALA A 85 16.89 -8.32 -7.11
C ALA A 85 15.61 -7.56 -7.47
N VAL A 86 15.69 -6.24 -7.67
CA VAL A 86 14.54 -5.41 -8.08
C VAL A 86 14.01 -5.88 -9.44
N LYS A 87 14.89 -6.05 -10.43
CA LYS A 87 14.49 -6.56 -11.76
C LYS A 87 13.79 -7.92 -11.66
N LYS A 88 14.34 -8.85 -10.86
CA LYS A 88 13.74 -10.17 -10.67
C LYS A 88 12.32 -10.10 -10.10
N VAL A 89 12.06 -9.21 -9.13
CA VAL A 89 10.72 -9.03 -8.56
C VAL A 89 9.79 -8.35 -9.55
N VAL A 90 10.26 -7.32 -10.27
CA VAL A 90 9.51 -6.66 -11.34
C VAL A 90 9.12 -7.66 -12.44
N ASP A 91 10.06 -8.48 -12.92
CA ASP A 91 9.81 -9.50 -13.94
C ASP A 91 8.71 -10.49 -13.52
N GLU A 92 8.57 -10.77 -12.22
CA GLU A 92 7.47 -11.59 -11.71
C GLU A 92 6.12 -10.86 -11.77
N PHE A 93 6.07 -9.57 -11.42
CA PHE A 93 4.87 -8.76 -11.62
C PHE A 93 4.46 -8.68 -13.10
N GLU A 94 5.40 -8.63 -14.03
CA GLU A 94 5.15 -8.63 -15.48
C GLU A 94 4.51 -9.93 -15.99
N ASN A 95 4.50 -11.01 -15.20
CA ASN A 95 3.75 -12.23 -15.54
C ASN A 95 2.22 -12.05 -15.34
N PHE A 96 1.76 -11.00 -14.67
CA PHE A 96 0.33 -10.69 -14.55
C PHE A 96 -0.24 -10.18 -15.89
N LYS A 97 -1.41 -10.71 -16.28
CA LYS A 97 -2.09 -10.39 -17.55
C LYS A 97 -2.93 -9.12 -17.45
N GLY A 98 -2.34 -8.04 -16.94
CA GLY A 98 -2.98 -6.74 -16.77
C GLY A 98 -1.98 -5.67 -16.33
N PRO A 99 -2.40 -4.40 -16.23
CA PRO A 99 -1.56 -3.34 -15.71
C PRO A 99 -1.20 -3.60 -14.24
N VAL A 100 0.05 -3.32 -13.89
CA VAL A 100 0.55 -3.32 -12.52
C VAL A 100 0.97 -1.91 -12.14
N TYR A 101 0.44 -1.43 -11.03
CA TYR A 101 0.79 -0.15 -10.43
C TYR A 101 1.72 -0.38 -9.25
N HIS A 102 2.68 0.52 -9.08
CA HIS A 102 3.67 0.42 -8.00
C HIS A 102 3.75 1.74 -7.25
N MET A 103 4.05 1.66 -5.96
CA MET A 103 4.56 2.78 -5.19
C MET A 103 5.91 2.39 -4.55
N ILE A 104 6.60 3.38 -4.01
CA ILE A 104 7.88 3.18 -3.33
C ILE A 104 7.69 3.08 -1.82
N GLY A 105 8.52 2.25 -1.19
CA GLY A 105 8.67 2.18 0.27
C GLY A 105 10.12 2.49 0.69
N ASN A 106 10.39 2.52 1.99
CA ASN A 106 11.73 2.79 2.53
C ASN A 106 12.75 1.75 2.08
N HIS A 107 12.41 0.46 2.05
CA HIS A 107 13.34 -0.58 1.60
C HIS A 107 13.66 -0.46 0.10
N CYS A 108 12.73 0.05 -0.71
CA CYS A 108 13.07 0.38 -2.10
C CYS A 108 14.19 1.41 -2.18
N LEU A 109 14.11 2.46 -1.34
CA LEU A 109 15.03 3.59 -1.30
C LEU A 109 16.35 3.28 -0.59
N TYR A 110 16.40 2.25 0.25
CA TYR A 110 17.65 1.69 0.77
C TYR A 110 18.48 0.99 -0.32
N ASN A 111 17.82 0.55 -1.40
CA ASN A 111 18.42 -0.31 -2.41
C ASN A 111 18.83 0.44 -3.67
N LEU A 112 17.92 1.24 -4.23
CA LEU A 112 18.17 1.98 -5.47
C LEU A 112 17.77 3.45 -5.32
N PRO A 113 18.54 4.37 -5.91
CA PRO A 113 18.13 5.77 -6.01
C PRO A 113 16.91 5.92 -6.92
N ARG A 114 16.13 6.99 -6.69
CA ARG A 114 14.87 7.28 -7.40
C ARG A 114 15.02 7.23 -8.93
N ASP A 115 16.09 7.81 -9.47
CA ASP A 115 16.37 7.86 -10.92
C ASP A 115 16.53 6.48 -11.58
N LYS A 116 16.94 5.47 -10.82
CA LYS A 116 17.01 4.07 -11.29
C LYS A 116 15.77 3.27 -10.94
N LEU A 117 15.19 3.50 -9.77
CA LEU A 117 14.07 2.73 -9.25
C LEU A 117 12.77 3.03 -10.00
N LEU A 118 12.41 4.31 -10.14
CA LEU A 118 11.10 4.71 -10.69
C LEU A 118 10.89 4.22 -12.13
N PRO A 119 11.89 4.27 -13.04
CA PRO A 119 11.74 3.69 -14.38
C PRO A 119 11.53 2.18 -14.37
N LEU A 120 12.18 1.45 -13.46
CA LEU A 120 12.00 -0.01 -13.33
C LEU A 120 10.58 -0.36 -12.88
N LEU A 121 10.00 0.46 -12.00
CA LEU A 121 8.62 0.32 -11.51
C LEU A 121 7.57 0.93 -12.46
N LYS A 122 7.99 1.48 -13.60
CA LYS A 122 7.12 2.17 -14.57
C LYS A 122 6.22 3.25 -13.91
N ILE A 123 6.71 3.89 -12.85
CA ILE A 123 5.98 4.96 -12.17
C ILE A 123 5.90 6.17 -13.12
N PRO A 124 4.68 6.69 -13.39
CA PRO A 124 4.51 7.78 -14.34
C PRO A 124 5.11 9.09 -13.80
N ASN A 125 5.46 10.00 -14.71
CA ASN A 125 5.95 11.35 -14.41
C ASN A 125 7.29 11.40 -13.65
N LEU A 126 8.35 10.96 -14.32
CA LEU A 126 9.73 10.95 -13.80
C LEU A 126 10.36 12.34 -13.64
N ASP A 127 9.65 13.42 -13.98
CA ASP A 127 10.15 14.78 -13.88
C ASP A 127 10.51 15.10 -12.42
N GLY A 128 11.81 15.28 -12.17
CA GLY A 128 12.33 15.61 -10.84
C GLY A 128 12.28 14.46 -9.83
N GLY A 129 12.03 13.20 -10.22
CA GLY A 129 12.02 12.06 -9.29
C GLY A 129 10.74 11.91 -8.46
N ARG A 130 9.66 12.55 -8.90
CA ARG A 130 8.31 12.42 -8.34
C ARG A 130 7.80 10.98 -8.43
N ALA A 131 7.21 10.47 -7.35
CA ALA A 131 6.64 9.11 -7.31
C ALA A 131 5.13 9.05 -7.00
N TYR A 132 4.44 10.20 -6.89
CA TYR A 132 3.00 10.28 -6.70
C TYR A 132 2.25 10.49 -8.03
N TYR A 133 1.07 9.88 -8.15
CA TYR A 133 0.26 9.91 -9.38
C TYR A 133 -1.18 9.48 -9.12
N GLU A 134 -2.05 9.62 -10.12
CA GLU A 134 -3.42 9.10 -10.08
C GLU A 134 -3.77 8.29 -11.33
N PHE A 135 -4.78 7.44 -11.23
CA PHE A 135 -5.37 6.73 -12.36
C PHE A 135 -6.85 6.40 -12.14
N SER A 136 -7.60 6.14 -13.21
CA SER A 136 -9.01 5.75 -13.14
C SER A 136 -9.20 4.34 -13.69
N PRO A 137 -9.41 3.31 -12.84
CA PRO A 137 -9.55 1.93 -13.31
C PRO A 137 -10.92 1.64 -13.93
N ALA A 138 -11.93 2.44 -13.59
CA ALA A 138 -13.29 2.35 -14.11
C ALA A 138 -13.97 3.72 -14.05
N PRO A 139 -15.02 3.97 -14.87
CA PRO A 139 -15.81 5.19 -14.78
C PRO A 139 -16.36 5.40 -13.37
N GLY A 140 -16.23 6.63 -12.84
CA GLY A 140 -16.68 6.97 -11.49
C GLY A 140 -15.69 6.59 -10.37
N TYR A 141 -14.51 6.06 -10.67
CA TYR A 141 -13.49 5.72 -9.66
C TYR A 141 -12.13 6.31 -10.00
N ARG A 142 -11.38 6.66 -8.95
CA ARG A 142 -10.04 7.23 -9.04
C ARG A 142 -9.17 6.67 -7.92
N PHE A 143 -7.96 6.28 -8.27
CA PHE A 143 -6.91 5.88 -7.33
C PHE A 143 -5.87 6.98 -7.28
N VAL A 144 -5.49 7.37 -6.08
CA VAL A 144 -4.48 8.40 -5.81
C VAL A 144 -3.35 7.73 -5.05
N VAL A 145 -2.17 7.67 -5.67
CA VAL A 145 -0.97 7.07 -5.08
C VAL A 145 -0.07 8.18 -4.57
N LEU A 146 0.11 8.24 -3.25
CA LEU A 146 0.98 9.18 -2.58
C LEU A 146 2.42 8.67 -2.52
N ASP A 147 3.36 9.61 -2.55
CA ASP A 147 4.76 9.40 -2.20
C ASP A 147 4.97 9.83 -0.75
N GLY A 148 4.85 8.87 0.18
CA GLY A 148 5.10 9.10 1.61
C GLY A 148 6.57 9.38 1.95
N TYR A 149 7.47 9.30 0.97
CA TYR A 149 8.90 9.59 1.10
C TYR A 149 9.31 10.86 0.36
N ASP A 150 8.34 11.71 0.03
CA ASP A 150 8.59 12.97 -0.65
C ASP A 150 9.50 13.87 0.19
N ILE A 151 9.15 14.10 1.46
CA ILE A 151 10.05 14.66 2.47
C ILE A 151 10.54 13.52 3.35
N SER A 152 11.75 13.04 3.12
CA SER A 152 12.34 11.96 3.91
C SER A 152 13.86 12.04 3.95
N ALA A 153 14.46 11.42 4.97
CA ALA A 153 15.91 11.38 5.14
C ALA A 153 16.58 10.36 4.20
N ILE A 154 15.81 9.69 3.34
CA ILE A 154 16.23 8.58 2.48
C ILE A 154 15.71 8.77 1.05
N GLY A 155 16.33 8.12 0.08
CA GLY A 155 15.87 8.09 -1.32
C GLY A 155 16.25 9.29 -2.19
N TRP A 156 16.29 10.50 -1.64
CA TRP A 156 16.83 11.67 -2.32
C TRP A 156 18.35 11.82 -2.11
N PRO A 157 19.09 12.52 -3.00
CA PRO A 157 20.49 12.87 -2.76
C PRO A 157 20.69 13.61 -1.43
N HIS A 158 21.87 13.47 -0.82
CA HIS A 158 22.15 14.02 0.51
C HIS A 158 22.02 15.57 0.58
N ASP A 159 22.35 16.26 -0.51
CA ASP A 159 22.28 17.72 -0.66
C ASP A 159 20.94 18.20 -1.24
N HIS A 160 19.99 17.30 -1.49
CA HIS A 160 18.67 17.66 -2.00
C HIS A 160 17.87 18.44 -0.95
N PRO A 161 17.12 19.50 -1.33
CA PRO A 161 16.33 20.30 -0.39
C PRO A 161 15.41 19.46 0.51
N LYS A 162 14.71 18.48 -0.09
CA LYS A 162 13.80 17.56 0.64
C LYS A 162 14.53 16.70 1.69
N THR A 163 15.77 16.27 1.40
CA THR A 163 16.61 15.54 2.38
C THR A 163 17.04 16.46 3.52
N LEU A 164 17.49 17.68 3.20
CA LEU A 164 17.95 18.63 4.20
C LEU A 164 16.83 19.05 5.15
N GLU A 165 15.63 19.25 4.61
CA GLU A 165 14.40 19.49 5.36
C GLU A 165 14.06 18.32 6.29
N ALA A 166 14.00 17.10 5.77
CA ALA A 166 13.71 15.91 6.56
C ALA A 166 14.74 15.67 7.68
N LEU A 167 16.03 15.86 7.39
CA LEU A 167 17.09 15.76 8.40
C LEU A 167 16.97 16.85 9.48
N LYS A 168 16.52 18.06 9.12
CA LYS A 168 16.24 19.11 10.09
C LYS A 168 15.06 18.72 10.98
N PHE A 169 13.95 18.29 10.38
CA PHE A 169 12.77 17.83 11.10
C PHE A 169 13.10 16.71 12.10
N LEU A 170 13.82 15.66 11.68
CA LEU A 170 14.22 14.56 12.55
C LEU A 170 15.16 14.99 13.68
N ARG A 171 16.05 15.97 13.46
CA ARG A 171 16.90 16.50 14.54
C ARG A 171 16.09 17.21 15.62
N GLU A 172 15.01 17.89 15.21
CA GLU A 172 14.14 18.64 16.12
C GLU A 172 13.15 17.73 16.86
N ARG A 173 12.63 16.69 16.18
CA ARG A 173 11.57 15.81 16.70
C ARG A 173 12.06 14.51 17.35
N ASN A 174 13.24 14.03 16.98
CA ASN A 174 13.79 12.79 17.52
C ASN A 174 15.20 13.04 18.07
N SER A 175 15.36 13.05 19.39
CA SER A 175 16.65 13.34 20.06
C SER A 175 17.65 12.18 20.00
N ASN A 176 17.26 10.99 19.54
CA ASN A 176 18.14 9.82 19.51
C ASN A 176 19.28 9.98 18.49
N SER A 177 20.43 9.35 18.75
CA SER A 177 21.53 9.30 17.78
C SER A 177 21.17 8.40 16.58
N ASP A 178 20.62 7.22 16.87
CA ASP A 178 19.94 6.39 15.87
C ASP A 178 18.53 6.92 15.66
N LYS A 179 18.31 7.56 14.52
CA LYS A 179 17.01 8.14 14.14
C LYS A 179 15.95 7.09 13.80
N ASN A 180 16.29 5.80 13.77
CA ASN A 180 15.30 4.72 13.69
C ASN A 180 14.83 4.25 15.08
N SER A 181 15.42 4.76 16.17
CA SER A 181 15.00 4.40 17.52
C SER A 181 13.82 5.25 17.99
N PRO A 182 12.71 4.63 18.45
CA PRO A 182 11.59 5.33 19.07
C PRO A 182 11.77 5.57 20.58
N ASN A 183 12.93 5.22 21.14
CA ASN A 183 13.16 5.32 22.59
C ASN A 183 13.06 6.78 23.06
N GLY A 184 12.27 7.01 24.11
CA GLY A 184 12.03 8.37 24.64
C GLY A 184 11.03 9.20 23.84
N LEU A 185 10.50 8.70 22.73
CA LEU A 185 9.35 9.30 22.04
C LEU A 185 8.06 8.76 22.65
N GLU A 186 7.08 9.65 22.86
CA GLU A 186 5.81 9.35 23.52
C GLU A 186 4.62 9.52 22.57
N GLY A 187 3.65 8.63 22.67
CA GLY A 187 2.45 8.67 21.84
C GLY A 187 2.76 8.73 20.34
N LEU A 188 1.98 9.52 19.61
CA LEU A 188 2.10 9.61 18.15
C LEU A 188 3.47 10.12 17.68
N ASP A 189 4.25 10.81 18.52
CA ASP A 189 5.59 11.28 18.15
C ASP A 189 6.57 10.12 17.93
N ARG A 190 6.22 8.89 18.36
CA ARG A 190 6.95 7.66 18.05
C ARG A 190 7.07 7.40 16.54
N ARG A 191 6.27 8.06 15.70
CA ARG A 191 6.35 8.01 14.24
C ARG A 191 7.53 8.78 13.63
N PHE A 192 8.20 9.65 14.40
CA PHE A 192 9.29 10.50 13.89
C PHE A 192 10.61 9.72 13.77
N LEU A 193 10.60 8.73 12.89
CA LEU A 193 11.68 7.79 12.65
C LEU A 193 12.22 7.93 11.23
N MET A 194 13.52 7.72 11.05
CA MET A 194 14.23 7.86 9.77
C MET A 194 13.73 6.89 8.69
N PHE A 195 13.10 5.79 9.07
CA PHE A 195 12.48 4.86 8.13
C PHE A 195 11.10 5.30 7.63
N ASN A 196 10.57 6.43 8.11
CA ASN A 196 9.34 7.05 7.60
C ASN A 196 9.66 8.32 6.79
N GLY A 197 8.61 9.06 6.41
CA GLY A 197 8.69 10.35 5.75
C GLY A 197 7.41 11.15 5.89
N ALA A 198 7.29 12.20 5.09
CA ALA A 198 6.16 13.10 4.99
C ALA A 198 5.79 13.36 3.51
N VAL A 199 4.54 13.78 3.32
CA VAL A 199 4.05 14.37 2.06
C VAL A 199 4.42 15.85 2.05
N GLY A 200 5.16 16.31 1.03
CA GLY A 200 5.58 17.70 0.91
C GLY A 200 4.47 18.65 0.43
N GLU A 201 4.71 19.95 0.56
CA GLU A 201 3.74 21.01 0.22
C GLU A 201 3.21 20.91 -1.22
N GLU A 202 4.09 20.76 -2.21
CA GLU A 202 3.71 20.61 -3.63
C GLU A 202 2.80 19.38 -3.87
N GLN A 203 3.05 18.28 -3.14
CA GLN A 203 2.23 17.08 -3.25
C GLN A 203 0.89 17.26 -2.53
N MET A 204 0.85 18.01 -1.42
CA MET A 204 -0.37 18.34 -0.71
C MET A 204 -1.30 19.22 -1.55
N GLU A 205 -0.76 20.26 -2.21
CA GLU A 205 -1.51 21.10 -3.15
C GLU A 205 -2.03 20.31 -4.34
N TRP A 206 -1.22 19.38 -4.85
CA TRP A 206 -1.64 18.46 -5.91
C TRP A 206 -2.79 17.56 -5.44
N LEU A 207 -2.70 16.98 -4.24
CA LEU A 207 -3.75 16.13 -3.67
C LEU A 207 -5.07 16.90 -3.55
N ASP A 208 -5.02 18.12 -3.01
CA ASP A 208 -6.18 19.00 -2.91
C ASP A 208 -6.86 19.23 -4.27
N CYS A 209 -6.07 19.53 -5.31
CA CYS A 209 -6.57 19.69 -6.68
C CYS A 209 -7.23 18.41 -7.22
N VAL A 210 -6.58 17.26 -7.02
CA VAL A 210 -7.08 15.95 -7.47
C VAL A 210 -8.41 15.60 -6.81
N LEU A 211 -8.55 15.83 -5.51
CA LEU A 211 -9.79 15.53 -4.77
C LEU A 211 -10.94 16.48 -5.15
N ARG A 212 -10.63 17.77 -5.37
CA ARG A 212 -11.60 18.75 -5.89
C ARG A 212 -12.12 18.34 -7.27
N ASP A 213 -11.23 17.90 -8.16
CA ASP A 213 -11.61 17.41 -9.48
C ASP A 213 -12.45 16.13 -9.40
N ALA A 214 -12.12 15.22 -8.49
CA ALA A 214 -12.90 14.01 -8.27
C ALA A 214 -14.35 14.31 -7.83
N ILE A 215 -14.57 15.30 -6.96
CA ILE A 215 -15.91 15.76 -6.58
C ILE A 215 -16.67 16.28 -7.81
N ASN A 216 -16.05 17.16 -8.60
CA ASN A 216 -16.66 17.72 -9.81
C ASN A 216 -17.06 16.63 -10.81
N MET A 217 -16.26 15.56 -10.91
CA MET A 217 -16.50 14.40 -11.77
C MET A 217 -17.37 13.33 -11.11
N LYS A 218 -17.85 13.54 -9.88
CA LYS A 218 -18.64 12.58 -9.08
C LYS A 218 -17.95 11.20 -8.96
N GLN A 219 -16.65 11.22 -8.75
CA GLN A 219 -15.86 10.00 -8.59
C GLN A 219 -15.71 9.63 -7.11
N LYS A 220 -15.61 8.33 -6.85
CA LYS A 220 -15.18 7.76 -5.57
C LYS A 220 -13.66 7.56 -5.59
N VAL A 221 -12.98 7.94 -4.51
CA VAL A 221 -11.52 7.96 -4.44
C VAL A 221 -10.99 6.91 -3.45
N VAL A 222 -9.97 6.18 -3.89
CA VAL A 222 -9.11 5.34 -3.05
C VAL A 222 -7.73 6.00 -2.98
N VAL A 223 -7.29 6.35 -1.78
CA VAL A 223 -5.95 6.87 -1.51
C VAL A 223 -5.03 5.72 -1.13
N CYS A 224 -3.85 5.66 -1.73
CA CYS A 224 -2.85 4.63 -1.48
C CYS A 224 -1.55 5.31 -1.02
N CYS A 225 -1.01 4.88 0.10
CA CYS A 225 0.29 5.35 0.59
C CYS A 225 1.04 4.17 1.19
N HIS A 226 2.35 4.04 1.00
CA HIS A 226 3.08 2.97 1.68
C HIS A 226 2.99 3.11 3.22
N LEU A 227 3.11 4.35 3.72
CA LEU A 227 3.01 4.68 5.14
C LEU A 227 1.54 4.84 5.57
N PRO A 228 1.08 4.21 6.67
CA PRO A 228 -0.27 4.35 7.19
C PRO A 228 -0.67 5.79 7.52
N LEU A 229 -1.95 6.10 7.28
CA LEU A 229 -2.54 7.44 7.46
C LEU A 229 -3.47 7.54 8.69
N ASP A 230 -3.70 6.45 9.40
CA ASP A 230 -4.58 6.44 10.59
C ASP A 230 -3.97 5.62 11.73
N PRO A 231 -3.85 6.20 12.94
CA PRO A 231 -3.31 5.49 14.11
C PRO A 231 -4.24 4.41 14.67
N GLY A 232 -5.49 4.32 14.22
CA GLY A 232 -6.40 3.23 14.57
C GLY A 232 -6.18 1.97 13.73
N ALA A 233 -5.60 2.09 12.53
CA ALA A 233 -5.32 0.97 11.64
C ALA A 233 -3.86 0.46 11.70
N SER A 234 -3.03 1.05 12.55
CA SER A 234 -1.57 0.83 12.58
C SER A 234 -1.00 1.06 13.98
N SER A 235 0.16 0.48 14.27
CA SER A 235 1.01 0.93 15.38
C SER A 235 1.53 2.36 15.16
N GLN A 236 2.11 2.99 16.20
CA GLN A 236 2.47 4.42 16.17
C GLN A 236 3.73 4.69 15.34
N GLU A 237 4.70 3.79 15.43
CA GLU A 237 6.01 3.88 14.79
C GLU A 237 5.99 3.94 13.26
N PRO A 238 5.13 3.22 12.51
CA PRO A 238 5.09 3.25 11.04
C PRO A 238 4.31 4.42 10.43
N LEU A 239 3.62 5.25 11.23
CA LEU A 239 2.76 6.32 10.68
C LEU A 239 3.55 7.34 9.85
N LEU A 240 2.91 7.87 8.81
CA LEU A 240 3.41 9.03 8.06
C LEU A 240 3.65 10.21 9.03
N TRP A 241 4.76 10.94 8.90
CA TRP A 241 5.11 12.02 9.83
C TRP A 241 4.03 13.08 9.94
N ASN A 242 3.49 13.53 8.81
CA ASN A 242 2.39 14.49 8.73
C ASN A 242 1.08 13.85 8.28
N TYR A 243 0.78 12.63 8.77
CA TYR A 243 -0.48 11.95 8.46
C TYR A 243 -1.70 12.83 8.80
N ASP A 244 -1.62 13.61 9.87
CA ASP A 244 -2.65 14.54 10.31
C ASP A 244 -2.92 15.64 9.29
N GLU A 245 -1.88 16.26 8.74
CA GLU A 245 -2.02 17.28 7.68
C GLU A 245 -2.60 16.68 6.38
N VAL A 246 -2.19 15.45 6.02
CA VAL A 246 -2.73 14.74 4.85
C VAL A 246 -4.22 14.43 5.07
N MET A 247 -4.58 13.96 6.27
CA MET A 247 -5.95 13.65 6.61
C MET A 247 -6.82 14.91 6.70
N ASP A 248 -6.29 16.04 7.17
CA ASP A 248 -6.99 17.34 7.16
C ASP A 248 -7.37 17.78 5.73
N VAL A 249 -6.54 17.49 4.72
CA VAL A 249 -6.91 17.71 3.31
C VAL A 249 -7.95 16.70 2.85
N ILE A 250 -7.77 15.41 3.14
CA ILE A 250 -8.71 14.34 2.74
C ILE A 250 -10.11 14.58 3.33
N HIS A 251 -10.21 14.99 4.60
CA HIS A 251 -11.48 15.21 5.30
C HIS A 251 -12.27 16.42 4.79
N GLN A 252 -11.68 17.28 3.95
CA GLN A 252 -12.42 18.34 3.26
C GLN A 252 -13.30 17.82 2.11
N TYR A 253 -13.12 16.55 1.70
CA TYR A 253 -13.75 16.00 0.50
C TYR A 253 -14.49 14.68 0.76
N ASP A 254 -15.80 14.67 0.53
CA ASP A 254 -16.65 13.48 0.68
C ASP A 254 -16.40 12.39 -0.39
N CYS A 255 -15.52 12.61 -1.37
CA CYS A 255 -15.25 11.66 -2.45
C CYS A 255 -14.33 10.52 -2.00
N VAL A 256 -13.50 10.72 -0.97
CA VAL A 256 -12.60 9.69 -0.46
C VAL A 256 -13.40 8.67 0.33
N LYS A 257 -13.16 7.39 0.03
CA LYS A 257 -13.84 6.27 0.69
C LYS A 257 -12.87 5.38 1.46
N VAL A 258 -11.64 5.27 0.97
CA VAL A 258 -10.63 4.41 1.58
C VAL A 258 -9.22 4.96 1.46
N CYS A 259 -8.45 4.71 2.51
CA CYS A 259 -7.00 4.78 2.53
C CYS A 259 -6.41 3.38 2.68
N LEU A 260 -5.53 2.99 1.76
CA LEU A 260 -4.78 1.73 1.79
C LEU A 260 -3.30 1.99 2.08
N ALA A 261 -2.68 1.11 2.84
CA ALA A 261 -1.25 1.17 3.17
C ALA A 261 -0.59 -0.19 3.38
N GLY A 262 0.75 -0.17 3.48
CA GLY A 262 1.60 -1.30 3.90
C GLY A 262 2.46 -0.89 5.09
N HIS A 263 3.74 -1.26 5.10
CA HIS A 263 4.78 -0.82 6.06
C HIS A 263 4.60 -1.34 7.50
N ASP A 264 3.40 -1.26 8.09
CA ASP A 264 3.09 -2.02 9.31
C ASP A 264 2.77 -3.47 8.94
N HIS A 265 3.78 -4.33 9.04
CA HIS A 265 3.71 -5.71 8.56
C HIS A 265 2.63 -6.56 9.23
N GLU A 266 2.16 -6.18 10.43
CA GLU A 266 1.06 -6.84 11.13
C GLU A 266 -0.29 -6.58 10.43
N GLY A 267 -0.37 -5.49 9.66
CA GLY A 267 -1.60 -4.98 9.08
C GLY A 267 -2.55 -4.43 10.14
N GLY A 268 -3.71 -3.95 9.69
CA GLY A 268 -4.72 -3.42 10.59
C GLY A 268 -5.84 -2.73 9.84
N HIS A 269 -6.96 -2.50 10.53
CA HIS A 269 -8.14 -1.87 9.94
C HIS A 269 -8.83 -0.96 10.95
N SER A 270 -9.27 0.20 10.47
CA SER A 270 -10.11 1.12 11.22
C SER A 270 -11.09 1.83 10.29
N ILE A 271 -12.07 2.50 10.88
CA ILE A 271 -12.95 3.46 10.20
C ILE A 271 -12.87 4.75 10.99
N ASP A 272 -12.52 5.85 10.32
CA ASP A 272 -12.38 7.14 10.98
C ASP A 272 -13.74 7.84 11.22
N SER A 273 -13.70 9.01 11.87
CA SER A 273 -14.91 9.78 12.20
C SER A 273 -15.67 10.31 10.98
N HIS A 274 -15.05 10.33 9.79
CA HIS A 274 -15.67 10.74 8.53
C HIS A 274 -16.18 9.54 7.72
N GLY A 275 -16.07 8.33 8.27
CA GLY A 275 -16.51 7.09 7.61
C GLY A 275 -15.55 6.59 6.53
N ILE A 276 -14.30 7.06 6.52
CA ILE A 276 -13.26 6.55 5.61
C ILE A 276 -12.66 5.29 6.22
N HIS A 277 -12.57 4.21 5.44
CA HIS A 277 -11.89 3.01 5.90
C HIS A 277 -10.38 3.16 5.71
N HIS A 278 -9.62 2.79 6.72
CA HIS A 278 -8.17 2.71 6.66
C HIS A 278 -7.76 1.25 6.77
N ARG A 279 -6.99 0.76 5.80
CA ARG A 279 -6.42 -0.57 5.85
C ARG A 279 -4.92 -0.52 5.68
N VAL A 280 -4.23 -1.20 6.59
CA VAL A 280 -2.84 -1.60 6.43
C VAL A 280 -2.75 -3.08 6.10
N LEU A 281 -2.00 -3.40 5.05
CA LEU A 281 -1.80 -4.73 4.50
C LEU A 281 -0.66 -5.46 5.22
N GLU A 282 -0.85 -6.76 5.45
CA GLU A 282 0.17 -7.63 6.02
C GLU A 282 1.29 -7.90 5.01
N ALA A 283 2.52 -7.99 5.52
CA ALA A 283 3.69 -8.13 4.68
C ALA A 283 3.84 -9.53 4.08
N ALA A 284 4.10 -9.60 2.78
CA ALA A 284 4.46 -10.86 2.12
C ALA A 284 5.77 -11.45 2.68
N LEU A 285 6.68 -10.62 3.22
CA LEU A 285 7.92 -11.06 3.85
C LEU A 285 7.72 -11.94 5.08
N GLU A 286 6.69 -11.68 5.88
CA GLU A 286 6.46 -12.34 7.17
C GLU A 286 5.49 -13.53 7.04
N CYS A 287 5.06 -13.82 5.81
CA CYS A 287 4.26 -15.00 5.48
C CYS A 287 5.10 -16.29 5.61
N PRO A 288 4.74 -17.22 6.51
CA PRO A 288 5.53 -18.44 6.75
C PRO A 288 5.38 -19.47 5.62
N PRO A 289 6.45 -20.23 5.30
CA PRO A 289 6.35 -21.40 4.42
C PRO A 289 5.64 -22.54 5.16
N VAL A 290 4.42 -22.85 4.79
CA VAL A 290 3.62 -23.89 5.47
C VAL A 290 4.21 -25.28 5.24
N CYS A 291 4.36 -26.08 6.31
CA CYS A 291 4.76 -27.49 6.24
C CYS A 291 3.61 -28.35 5.67
N LEU A 292 3.83 -28.98 4.52
CA LEU A 292 2.91 -29.92 3.88
C LEU A 292 2.80 -31.22 4.69
N ALA A 293 1.77 -31.36 5.52
CA ALA A 293 1.29 -32.66 6.01
C ALA A 293 -0.20 -32.58 6.37
N GLY A 294 -1.06 -33.08 5.47
CA GLY A 294 -2.48 -33.35 5.73
C GLY A 294 -3.39 -32.13 5.62
N HIS A 295 -4.14 -32.07 4.52
CA HIS A 295 -5.42 -31.35 4.38
C HIS A 295 -5.58 -30.04 5.18
N ASP A 296 -4.68 -29.09 4.97
CA ASP A 296 -4.95 -27.66 5.10
C ASP A 296 -4.13 -26.96 4.00
N ILE A 297 -4.81 -26.67 2.89
CA ILE A 297 -4.24 -25.88 1.81
C ILE A 297 -4.15 -24.44 2.33
N TYR A 298 -2.97 -24.03 2.77
CA TYR A 298 -2.65 -22.60 2.87
C TYR A 298 -2.51 -22.04 1.46
N ASP A 299 -3.66 -21.67 0.92
CA ASP A 299 -3.82 -20.90 -0.28
C ASP A 299 -3.44 -19.45 0.09
N GLY A 300 -2.29 -18.97 -0.38
CA GLY A 300 -1.88 -17.55 -0.25
C GLY A 300 -2.80 -16.57 -1.00
N GLY A 301 -3.99 -17.03 -1.40
CA GLY A 301 -5.24 -16.28 -1.45
C GLY A 301 -6.38 -17.22 -1.08
N HIS A 302 -7.13 -16.95 -0.01
CA HIS A 302 -8.31 -17.74 0.36
C HIS A 302 -9.54 -17.30 -0.45
N SER A 303 -10.37 -18.26 -0.89
CA SER A 303 -11.68 -18.01 -1.50
C SER A 303 -12.78 -17.98 -0.44
N ILE A 304 -13.65 -16.97 -0.47
CA ILE A 304 -14.90 -16.92 0.31
C ILE A 304 -16.10 -16.95 -0.66
N ASP A 305 -17.15 -17.64 -0.21
CA ASP A 305 -18.43 -17.97 -0.87
C ASP A 305 -19.11 -16.79 -1.63
N PRO A 306 -19.44 -16.94 -2.92
CA PRO A 306 -19.99 -15.87 -3.77
C PRO A 306 -21.49 -15.53 -3.54
N HIS A 307 -22.13 -15.98 -2.45
CA HIS A 307 -23.58 -15.86 -2.27
C HIS A 307 -24.07 -14.98 -1.10
N ARG A 308 -23.23 -14.14 -0.52
CA ARG A 308 -23.58 -13.16 0.53
C ARG A 308 -22.59 -11.98 0.42
N ILE A 309 -22.93 -10.75 0.04
CA ILE A 309 -23.73 -9.72 0.74
C ILE A 309 -23.78 -8.45 -0.16
N HIS A 310 -24.80 -7.62 0.04
CA HIS A 310 -25.10 -6.40 -0.71
C HIS A 310 -24.41 -5.17 -0.08
N HIS A 311 -23.33 -4.69 -0.74
CA HIS A 311 -22.58 -3.41 -0.68
C HIS A 311 -22.58 -2.65 0.68
N PRO A 312 -21.47 -1.96 1.08
CA PRO A 312 -20.47 -1.45 0.12
C PRO A 312 -18.94 -1.36 0.32
N VAL A 313 -18.42 -0.54 1.25
CA VAL A 313 -17.66 0.70 0.87
C VAL A 313 -16.15 0.45 0.61
N LEU A 314 -15.77 -0.73 0.11
CA LEU A 314 -14.64 -1.54 0.58
C LEU A 314 -15.02 -2.29 1.86
N GLU A 315 -16.15 -3.00 1.84
CA GLU A 315 -16.58 -3.84 2.98
C GLU A 315 -15.60 -4.97 3.30
N ALA A 316 -14.78 -5.34 2.33
CA ALA A 316 -13.62 -6.17 2.49
C ALA A 316 -12.34 -5.31 2.51
N ALA A 317 -12.31 -4.17 3.23
CA ALA A 317 -11.14 -3.31 3.25
C ALA A 317 -9.86 -4.07 3.64
N LEU A 318 -9.93 -5.31 4.17
CA LEU A 318 -9.18 -6.50 3.70
C LEU A 318 -9.17 -7.57 4.82
N GLU A 319 -10.20 -8.40 5.03
CA GLU A 319 -10.33 -9.28 6.23
C GLU A 319 -9.29 -10.46 6.39
N TYR A 320 -8.05 -10.33 5.86
CA TYR A 320 -6.82 -11.17 6.01
C TYR A 320 -6.79 -12.54 5.26
N PRO A 321 -5.67 -13.04 4.64
CA PRO A 321 -4.43 -12.42 4.13
C PRO A 321 -4.51 -12.24 2.56
N PRO A 322 -3.44 -11.90 1.79
CA PRO A 322 -3.58 -11.18 0.51
C PRO A 322 -4.41 -11.92 -0.55
N GLY A 323 -5.32 -11.21 -1.22
CA GLY A 323 -6.26 -11.78 -2.18
C GLY A 323 -7.03 -10.72 -2.99
N THR A 324 -7.67 -11.17 -4.08
CA THR A 324 -8.42 -10.35 -5.05
C THR A 324 -9.49 -9.47 -4.40
N ILE A 325 -9.51 -8.18 -4.74
CA ILE A 325 -10.50 -7.20 -4.30
C ILE A 325 -11.59 -7.04 -5.36
N MET A 326 -12.87 -6.99 -4.99
CA MET A 326 -14.03 -6.76 -5.87
C MET A 326 -14.79 -5.50 -5.41
N LEU A 327 -15.19 -4.61 -6.35
CA LEU A 327 -15.94 -3.38 -6.04
C LEU A 327 -17.26 -3.32 -6.82
N GLU A 328 -18.39 -3.15 -6.13
CA GLU A 328 -19.74 -3.09 -6.72
C GLU A 328 -20.27 -1.65 -6.91
N GLN A 329 -21.33 -1.49 -7.71
CA GLN A 329 -22.07 -0.23 -7.85
C GLN A 329 -22.99 -0.01 -6.64
N MET A 330 -23.17 1.24 -6.23
CA MET A 330 -24.48 1.94 -6.32
C MET A 330 -24.44 3.37 -5.72
N GLU A 331 -25.54 4.07 -5.98
CA GLU A 331 -25.91 5.50 -5.85
C GLU A 331 -25.28 6.30 -4.71
#